data_AF-A0A8J4A1A4-F1
#
_entry.id   AF-A0A8J4A1A4-F1
#
_cell.length_a   1.000
_cell.length_b   1.000
_cell.length_c   1.000
_cell.angle_alpha   90.00
_cell.angle_beta   90.00
_cell.angle_gamma   90.00
#
_symmetry.space_group_name_H-M   'P 1'
#
loop_
_entity.id
_entity.type
_entity.pdbx_description
1 polymer ?
#
loop_
_entity_poly.entity_id
_entity_poly.type
_entity_poly.pdbx_seq_one_letter_code
_entity_poly.pdbx_strand_id
1 'polypeptide(L)'
;MYHPRWISRLLVAFGAASAGALLVAGTASAAVVVPLHDAHRNTTAAGFQNRSCAQIPGGDAVAGKDGWVFVLPKNDADFVSLTLQFRNTAGTTTTVTVPNPNDPYPDGITTNGTSKAWVLLPAGWTLLDGSATVSGQTRAEFFNLTHTCPGTPSTSPSPSGSPSESPSSSGSPSPSGSSSSSGGSSSPSGSASPSTESTPSTTPSTGSTGGSSGPLPRTGTPIGSIVLAGGTMFTAGGALLLLSLLRRRRTAQQ
;
A
#
# COMPACT_ATOMS: atom_id res chain seq x y z
N MET A 1 15.22 82.95 10.38
CA MET A 1 15.23 83.64 11.69
C MET A 1 13.78 83.57 12.20
N TYR A 2 13.37 82.88 13.26
CA TYR A 2 13.91 82.61 14.60
C TYR A 2 13.32 81.26 15.11
N HIS A 3 14.13 80.43 15.79
CA HIS A 3 13.65 79.37 16.71
C HIS A 3 13.51 80.00 18.11
N PRO A 4 12.58 79.55 19.01
CA PRO A 4 12.91 78.48 19.99
C PRO A 4 11.72 77.62 20.48
N ARG A 5 11.86 76.31 20.72
CA ARG A 5 12.15 75.59 22.00
C ARG A 5 11.28 75.98 23.21
N TRP A 6 10.42 75.07 23.71
CA TRP A 6 10.31 74.70 25.15
C TRP A 6 9.28 73.56 25.38
N ILE A 7 9.68 72.31 25.67
CA ILE A 7 9.78 71.59 26.97
C ILE A 7 8.51 71.59 27.85
N SER A 8 7.95 70.39 28.11
CA SER A 8 7.74 69.77 29.44
C SER A 8 6.79 68.55 29.31
N ARG A 9 7.26 67.30 29.44
CA ARG A 9 7.40 66.49 30.68
C ARG A 9 6.06 66.06 31.30
N LEU A 10 5.79 64.74 31.30
CA LEU A 10 5.18 63.96 32.40
C LEU A 10 5.34 62.47 32.06
N LEU A 11 6.31 61.76 32.66
CA LEU A 11 6.24 61.00 33.93
C LEU A 11 5.63 59.59 33.77
N VAL A 12 6.54 58.61 33.71
CA VAL A 12 6.61 57.34 34.46
C VAL A 12 5.30 56.61 34.79
N ALA A 13 5.20 55.37 34.31
CA ALA A 13 4.76 54.26 35.14
C ALA A 13 5.51 52.97 34.75
N PHE A 14 6.32 52.48 35.68
CA PHE A 14 6.85 51.13 35.71
C PHE A 14 5.69 50.13 35.69
N GLY A 15 5.81 49.11 34.85
CA GLY A 15 4.86 48.00 34.79
C GLY A 15 5.52 46.78 34.15
N ALA A 16 6.51 46.22 34.83
CA ALA A 16 7.07 44.92 34.49
C ALA A 16 6.00 43.85 34.77
N ALA A 17 5.35 43.36 33.72
CA ALA A 17 4.58 42.13 33.75
C ALA A 17 4.91 41.33 32.48
N SER A 18 6.15 40.85 32.40
CA SER A 18 6.55 39.82 31.45
C SER A 18 5.84 38.51 31.83
N ALA A 19 4.60 38.36 31.40
CA ALA A 19 3.90 37.09 31.41
C ALA A 19 4.62 36.17 30.42
N GLY A 20 5.32 35.16 30.96
CA GLY A 20 6.05 34.17 30.19
C GLY A 20 5.11 33.43 29.25
N ALA A 21 5.17 33.77 27.97
CA ALA A 21 4.67 32.92 26.91
C ALA A 21 5.62 31.72 26.81
N LEU A 22 5.27 30.62 27.48
CA LEU A 22 5.83 29.30 27.19
C LEU A 22 5.52 28.98 25.73
N LEU A 23 6.47 29.29 24.85
CA LEU A 23 6.52 28.74 23.51
C LEU A 23 6.73 27.24 23.67
N VAL A 24 5.65 26.47 23.72
CA VAL A 24 5.71 25.04 23.47
C VAL A 24 6.03 24.91 21.99
N ALA A 25 7.32 24.91 21.66
CA ALA A 25 7.83 24.44 20.40
C ALA A 25 7.51 22.94 20.35
N GLY A 26 6.31 22.60 19.88
CA GLY A 26 5.96 21.24 19.55
C GLY A 26 6.99 20.75 18.55
N THR A 27 7.80 19.77 18.94
CA THR A 27 8.68 19.07 18.00
C THR A 27 7.78 18.43 16.96
N ALA A 28 7.61 19.08 15.82
CA ALA A 28 6.96 18.49 14.66
C ALA A 28 7.86 17.33 14.22
N SER A 29 7.52 16.12 14.65
CA SER A 29 8.18 14.91 14.17
C SER A 29 7.97 14.88 12.67
N ALA A 30 9.03 15.17 11.90
CA ALA A 30 8.99 15.14 10.46
C ALA A 30 8.70 13.72 10.01
N ALA A 31 7.61 13.53 9.27
CA ALA A 31 7.27 12.23 8.71
C ALA A 31 8.39 11.80 7.74
N VAL A 32 8.91 10.58 7.92
CA VAL A 32 9.95 10.03 7.05
C VAL A 32 9.27 9.36 5.85
N VAL A 33 9.75 9.68 4.65
CA VAL A 33 9.28 9.10 3.40
C VAL A 33 10.38 8.20 2.84
N VAL A 34 10.04 6.94 2.59
CA VAL A 34 10.96 5.95 1.99
C VAL A 34 10.43 5.51 0.62
N PRO A 35 11.28 5.47 -0.42
CA PRO A 35 10.88 5.04 -1.76
C PRO A 35 10.70 3.53 -1.89
N LEU A 36 10.03 3.10 -2.95
CA LEU A 36 10.02 1.69 -3.38
C LEU A 36 11.43 1.28 -3.82
N HIS A 37 11.85 0.08 -3.45
CA HIS A 37 13.11 -0.50 -3.92
C HIS A 37 13.13 -0.59 -5.46
N ASP A 38 14.17 -0.04 -6.10
CA ASP A 38 14.23 0.14 -7.55
C ASP A 38 14.07 -1.17 -8.35
N ALA A 39 14.65 -2.26 -7.87
CA ALA A 39 14.50 -3.58 -8.49
C ALA A 39 13.05 -4.12 -8.55
N HIS A 40 12.10 -3.53 -7.84
CA HIS A 40 10.68 -3.92 -7.85
C HIS A 40 9.82 -3.05 -8.77
N ARG A 41 10.39 -2.01 -9.38
CA ARG A 41 9.70 -1.17 -10.36
C ARG A 41 9.46 -1.95 -11.65
N ASN A 42 8.55 -1.44 -12.48
CA ASN A 42 8.16 -1.99 -13.77
C ASN A 42 7.81 -3.48 -13.75
N THR A 43 7.20 -3.95 -12.66
CA THR A 43 6.91 -5.36 -12.42
C THR A 43 5.41 -5.63 -12.44
N THR A 44 5.00 -6.73 -13.07
CA THR A 44 3.62 -7.23 -12.99
C THR A 44 3.49 -8.27 -11.88
N ALA A 45 2.28 -8.48 -11.33
CA ALA A 45 2.08 -9.48 -10.28
C ALA A 45 2.50 -10.89 -10.74
N ALA A 46 2.14 -11.24 -11.98
CA ALA A 46 2.56 -12.49 -12.61
C ALA A 46 4.05 -12.51 -12.97
N GLY A 47 4.69 -11.36 -13.19
CA GLY A 47 6.12 -11.26 -13.51
C GLY A 47 7.03 -11.35 -12.30
N PHE A 48 6.54 -11.02 -11.10
CA PHE A 48 7.32 -11.09 -9.87
C PHE A 48 7.60 -12.54 -9.48
N GLN A 49 8.80 -12.80 -8.97
CA GLN A 49 9.31 -14.15 -8.73
C GLN A 49 8.61 -14.83 -7.56
N ASN A 50 8.37 -14.08 -6.47
CA ASN A 50 7.83 -14.63 -5.25
C ASN A 50 6.29 -14.49 -5.24
N ARG A 51 5.60 -15.54 -5.69
CA ARG A 51 4.15 -15.55 -5.87
C ARG A 51 3.48 -16.32 -4.74
N SER A 52 2.79 -15.62 -3.86
CA SER A 52 2.05 -16.21 -2.73
C SER A 52 0.86 -15.35 -2.34
N CYS A 53 -0.28 -16.00 -2.13
CA CYS A 53 -1.54 -15.38 -1.69
C CYS A 53 -1.74 -15.44 -0.18
N ALA A 54 -0.89 -16.17 0.56
CA ALA A 54 -1.06 -16.42 1.99
C ALA A 54 -1.01 -15.15 2.86
N GLN A 55 -0.44 -14.05 2.35
CA GLN A 55 -0.34 -12.77 3.06
C GLN A 55 -1.39 -11.73 2.62
N ILE A 56 -2.27 -12.10 1.69
CA ILE A 56 -3.45 -11.32 1.34
C ILE A 56 -4.61 -11.83 2.20
N PRO A 57 -5.48 -10.96 2.74
CA PRO A 57 -6.67 -11.42 3.45
C PRO A 57 -7.52 -12.37 2.58
N GLY A 58 -7.87 -13.52 3.17
CA GLY A 58 -8.54 -14.62 2.47
C GLY A 58 -7.59 -15.71 1.99
N GLY A 59 -6.29 -15.44 1.86
CA GLY A 59 -5.26 -16.45 1.61
C GLY A 59 -5.19 -17.03 0.19
N ASP A 60 -6.19 -16.76 -0.65
CA ASP A 60 -6.34 -17.33 -1.98
C ASP A 60 -6.28 -16.26 -3.09
N ALA A 61 -5.97 -16.72 -4.31
CA ALA A 61 -6.05 -15.86 -5.49
C ALA A 61 -7.50 -15.45 -5.77
N VAL A 62 -7.71 -14.15 -5.92
CA VAL A 62 -9.04 -13.59 -6.22
C VAL A 62 -9.18 -13.45 -7.74
N ALA A 63 -10.23 -14.02 -8.30
CA ALA A 63 -10.49 -13.95 -9.74
C ALA A 63 -10.52 -12.49 -10.23
N GLY A 64 -9.79 -12.19 -11.30
CA GLY A 64 -9.70 -10.86 -11.88
C GLY A 64 -8.91 -9.84 -11.06
N LYS A 65 -8.26 -10.22 -9.95
CA LYS A 65 -7.48 -9.29 -9.11
C LYS A 65 -6.08 -9.81 -8.80
N ASP A 66 -5.10 -8.92 -8.90
CA ASP A 66 -3.74 -9.14 -8.42
C ASP A 66 -3.60 -8.62 -6.98
N GLY A 67 -3.05 -9.45 -6.11
CA GLY A 67 -2.62 -9.03 -4.77
C GLY A 67 -1.15 -8.62 -4.75
N TRP A 68 -0.86 -7.57 -3.98
CA TRP A 68 0.48 -7.01 -3.82
C TRP A 68 0.77 -6.86 -2.34
N VAL A 69 1.93 -7.33 -1.87
CA VAL A 69 2.33 -7.28 -0.46
C VAL A 69 3.67 -6.59 -0.30
N PHE A 70 3.65 -5.49 0.45
CA PHE A 70 4.80 -4.64 0.73
C PHE A 70 5.26 -4.80 2.17
N VAL A 71 6.56 -4.68 2.38
CA VAL A 71 7.20 -4.80 3.70
C VAL A 71 8.19 -3.66 3.90
N LEU A 72 8.14 -3.04 5.07
CA LEU A 72 9.20 -2.16 5.54
C LEU A 72 10.30 -3.01 6.20
N PRO A 73 11.55 -2.99 5.68
CA PRO A 73 12.63 -3.74 6.30
C PRO A 73 13.03 -3.13 7.66
N LYS A 74 13.97 -3.78 8.35
CA LYS A 74 14.57 -3.34 9.63
C LYS A 74 13.66 -3.36 10.87
N ASN A 75 12.35 -3.43 10.71
CA ASN A 75 11.38 -3.54 11.83
C ASN A 75 11.58 -2.46 12.90
N ASP A 76 11.97 -1.24 12.52
CA ASP A 76 12.23 -0.12 13.43
C ASP A 76 11.23 1.04 13.29
N ALA A 77 10.29 0.90 12.37
CA ALA A 77 9.19 1.81 12.12
C ALA A 77 8.01 1.01 11.52
N ASP A 78 6.87 1.69 11.40
CA ASP A 78 5.67 1.14 10.78
C ASP A 78 5.23 1.98 9.58
N PHE A 79 4.63 1.35 8.57
CA PHE A 79 3.91 2.08 7.54
C PHE A 79 2.75 2.88 8.16
N VAL A 80 2.68 4.16 7.80
CA VAL A 80 1.53 5.03 8.05
C VAL A 80 0.67 5.08 6.79
N SER A 81 1.31 5.28 5.64
CA SER A 81 0.64 5.23 4.34
C SER A 81 1.62 4.87 3.23
N LEU A 82 1.11 4.32 2.13
CA LEU A 82 1.82 4.15 0.86
C LEU A 82 1.11 4.94 -0.22
N THR A 83 1.88 5.46 -1.17
CA THR A 83 1.40 6.03 -2.43
C THR A 83 2.12 5.29 -3.54
N LEU A 84 1.39 4.45 -4.25
CA LEU A 84 1.90 3.55 -5.28
C LEU A 84 1.43 4.02 -6.66
N GLN A 85 2.28 3.87 -7.66
CA GLN A 85 1.95 4.19 -9.05
C GLN A 85 1.89 2.90 -9.86
N PHE A 86 0.76 2.65 -10.50
CA PHE A 86 0.57 1.49 -11.35
C PHE A 86 0.18 1.92 -12.76
N ARG A 87 0.67 1.19 -13.77
CA ARG A 87 0.10 1.24 -15.12
C ARG A 87 -0.98 0.18 -15.23
N ASN A 88 -2.19 0.60 -15.58
CA ASN A 88 -3.29 -0.32 -15.85
C ASN A 88 -3.13 -0.99 -17.23
N THR A 89 -4.01 -1.94 -17.54
CA THR A 89 -4.01 -2.67 -18.83
C THR A 89 -4.33 -1.79 -20.04
N ALA A 90 -4.95 -0.62 -19.83
CA ALA A 90 -5.17 0.38 -20.88
C ALA A 90 -3.96 1.31 -21.10
N GLY A 91 -2.89 1.17 -20.32
CA GLY A 91 -1.68 1.99 -20.41
C GLY A 91 -1.70 3.27 -19.56
N THR A 92 -2.80 3.55 -18.85
CA THR A 92 -2.93 4.73 -17.98
C THR A 92 -2.21 4.50 -16.65
N THR A 93 -1.50 5.52 -16.18
CA THR A 93 -0.92 5.50 -14.82
C THR A 93 -1.96 5.92 -13.79
N THR A 94 -2.17 5.08 -12.79
CA THR A 94 -3.09 5.27 -11.67
C THR A 94 -2.29 5.32 -10.37
N THR A 95 -2.57 6.32 -9.53
CA THR A 95 -2.05 6.40 -8.17
C THR A 95 -2.99 5.69 -7.20
N VAL A 96 -2.46 4.79 -6.39
CA VAL A 96 -3.17 4.04 -5.35
C VAL A 96 -2.57 4.41 -4.00
N THR A 97 -3.41 4.80 -3.04
CA THR A 97 -2.96 5.13 -1.68
C THR A 97 -3.40 4.01 -0.75
N VAL A 98 -2.54 3.58 0.18
CA VAL A 98 -2.86 2.52 1.15
C VAL A 98 -2.57 3.02 2.57
N PRO A 99 -3.50 2.90 3.53
CA PRO A 99 -4.89 2.53 3.34
C PRO A 99 -5.68 3.68 2.71
N ASN A 100 -6.68 3.37 1.89
CA ASN A 100 -7.62 4.36 1.38
C ASN A 100 -9.07 3.81 1.36
N PRO A 101 -9.90 4.18 2.34
CA PRO A 101 -11.26 3.66 2.43
C PRO A 101 -12.22 4.20 1.34
N ASN A 102 -11.78 5.18 0.54
CA ASN A 102 -12.64 5.83 -0.47
C ASN A 102 -12.42 5.30 -1.89
N ASP A 103 -11.47 4.39 -2.10
CA ASP A 103 -11.25 3.79 -3.40
C ASP A 103 -11.80 2.35 -3.47
N PRO A 104 -11.96 1.78 -4.69
CA PRO A 104 -12.59 0.48 -4.85
C PRO A 104 -11.62 -0.69 -4.65
N TYR A 105 -10.40 -0.43 -4.16
CA TYR A 105 -9.33 -1.42 -4.03
C TYR A 105 -9.23 -1.85 -2.56
N PRO A 106 -9.60 -3.10 -2.21
CA PRO A 106 -9.39 -3.59 -0.87
C PRO A 106 -7.90 -3.51 -0.51
N ASP A 107 -7.59 -2.86 0.60
CA ASP A 107 -6.23 -2.63 1.04
C ASP A 107 -6.11 -2.60 2.58
N GLY A 108 -4.88 -2.54 3.08
CA GLY A 108 -4.65 -2.36 4.50
C GLY A 108 -3.18 -2.42 4.92
N ILE A 109 -2.95 -2.09 6.18
CA ILE A 109 -1.65 -2.17 6.86
C ILE A 109 -1.79 -3.08 8.08
N THR A 110 -0.77 -3.90 8.33
CA THR A 110 -0.70 -4.81 9.49
C THR A 110 0.69 -4.75 10.13
N THR A 111 0.76 -4.88 11.46
CA THR A 111 2.00 -4.72 12.24
C THR A 111 2.33 -5.94 13.11
N ASN A 112 1.98 -7.14 12.64
CA ASN A 112 2.32 -8.39 13.33
C ASN A 112 3.77 -8.79 13.04
N GLY A 113 4.70 -8.25 13.82
CA GLY A 113 6.15 -8.55 13.81
C GLY A 113 6.96 -7.73 12.81
N THR A 114 6.46 -7.55 11.59
CA THR A 114 7.02 -6.67 10.56
C THR A 114 5.90 -5.81 10.01
N SER A 115 6.17 -4.53 9.74
CA SER A 115 5.18 -3.66 9.13
C SER A 115 4.93 -4.05 7.68
N LYS A 116 3.69 -4.44 7.38
CA LYS A 116 3.27 -4.89 6.05
C LYS A 116 2.08 -4.07 5.55
N ALA A 117 2.07 -3.79 4.26
CA ALA A 117 0.91 -3.24 3.57
C ALA A 117 0.50 -4.19 2.45
N TRP A 118 -0.78 -4.24 2.13
CA TRP A 118 -1.31 -5.04 1.03
C TRP A 118 -2.39 -4.29 0.27
N VAL A 119 -2.56 -4.63 -1.00
CA VAL A 119 -3.64 -4.10 -1.85
C VAL A 119 -4.05 -5.12 -2.93
N LEU A 120 -5.34 -5.14 -3.25
CA LEU A 120 -5.94 -5.92 -4.32
C LEU A 120 -6.36 -5.01 -5.48
N LEU A 121 -5.69 -5.14 -6.63
CA LEU A 121 -5.93 -4.37 -7.84
C LEU A 121 -6.48 -5.25 -8.96
N PRO A 122 -7.11 -4.71 -10.01
CA PRO A 122 -7.47 -5.51 -11.18
C PRO A 122 -6.23 -6.22 -11.77
N ALA A 123 -6.42 -7.45 -12.24
CA ALA A 123 -5.33 -8.27 -12.75
C ALA A 123 -4.65 -7.65 -13.98
N GLY A 124 -3.33 -7.84 -14.10
CA GLY A 124 -2.53 -7.40 -15.24
C GLY A 124 -1.93 -6.00 -15.12
N TRP A 125 -2.05 -5.36 -13.95
CA TRP A 125 -1.43 -4.05 -13.69
C TRP A 125 0.08 -4.19 -13.49
N THR A 126 0.82 -3.14 -13.85
CA THR A 126 2.28 -3.05 -13.65
C THR A 126 2.60 -2.04 -12.56
N LEU A 127 3.29 -2.44 -11.50
CA LEU A 127 3.83 -1.53 -10.50
C LEU A 127 4.98 -0.72 -11.13
N LEU A 128 4.84 0.61 -11.17
CA LEU A 128 5.83 1.51 -11.74
C LEU A 128 6.74 2.09 -10.67
N ASP A 129 6.16 2.57 -9.57
CA ASP A 129 6.87 3.27 -8.51
C ASP A 129 6.05 3.29 -7.21
N GLY A 130 6.64 3.78 -6.12
CA GLY A 130 5.92 4.08 -4.90
C GLY A 130 6.75 4.82 -3.85
N SER A 131 6.05 5.41 -2.89
CA SER A 131 6.62 6.02 -1.70
C SER A 131 5.80 5.62 -0.48
N ALA A 132 6.44 5.39 0.66
CA ALA A 132 5.77 5.11 1.91
C ALA A 132 6.12 6.16 2.95
N THR A 133 5.10 6.68 3.64
CA THR A 133 5.27 7.43 4.87
C THR A 133 5.33 6.45 6.03
N VAL A 134 6.34 6.59 6.89
CA VAL A 134 6.53 5.70 8.04
C VAL A 134 6.47 6.45 9.37
N SER A 135 6.20 5.72 10.44
CA SER A 135 6.15 6.24 11.79
C SER A 135 7.55 6.49 12.33
N GLY A 136 7.79 7.67 12.92
CA GLY A 136 9.06 8.00 13.54
C GLY A 136 10.26 7.99 12.57
N GLN A 137 11.43 7.63 13.09
CA GLN A 137 12.66 7.49 12.30
C GLN A 137 12.85 6.02 11.91
N THR A 138 13.30 5.77 10.70
CA THR A 138 13.67 4.42 10.22
C THR A 138 15.08 4.42 9.66
N ARG A 139 15.75 3.27 9.73
CA ARG A 139 17.00 3.00 8.99
C ARG A 139 16.74 2.34 7.64
N ALA A 140 15.49 2.08 7.28
CA ALA A 140 15.13 1.60 5.96
C ALA A 140 15.33 2.73 4.94
N GLU A 141 16.13 2.47 3.90
CA GLU A 141 16.31 3.39 2.77
C GLU A 141 15.22 3.23 1.71
N PHE A 142 14.50 2.11 1.75
CA PHE A 142 13.43 1.76 0.84
C PHE A 142 12.48 0.75 1.49
N PHE A 143 11.32 0.55 0.89
CA PHE A 143 10.44 -0.59 1.19
C PHE A 143 10.36 -1.57 0.02
N ASN A 144 10.03 -2.82 0.31
CA ASN A 144 10.09 -3.92 -0.65
C ASN A 144 8.70 -4.42 -1.03
N LEU A 145 8.50 -4.72 -2.31
CA LEU A 145 7.51 -5.70 -2.74
C LEU A 145 8.06 -7.08 -2.38
N THR A 146 7.31 -7.88 -1.63
CA THR A 146 7.81 -9.18 -1.12
C THR A 146 7.05 -10.36 -1.69
N HIS A 147 5.76 -10.18 -1.96
CA HIS A 147 4.91 -11.21 -2.53
C HIS A 147 3.91 -10.56 -3.47
N THR A 148 3.59 -11.29 -4.53
CA THR A 148 2.44 -11.01 -5.38
C THR A 148 1.51 -12.21 -5.40
N CYS A 149 0.23 -11.97 -5.61
CA CYS A 149 -0.77 -13.00 -5.78
C CYS A 149 -1.44 -12.73 -7.13
N PRO A 150 -0.89 -13.27 -8.24
CA PRO A 150 -1.44 -13.01 -9.56
C PRO A 150 -2.84 -13.63 -9.67
N GLY A 151 -3.82 -12.81 -10.01
CA GLY A 151 -5.16 -13.25 -10.33
C GLY A 151 -5.22 -13.85 -11.73
N THR A 152 -6.19 -14.71 -11.96
CA THR A 152 -6.55 -15.04 -13.34
C THR A 152 -7.20 -13.80 -13.96
N PRO A 153 -6.73 -13.33 -15.13
CA PRO A 153 -7.42 -12.25 -15.82
C PRO A 153 -8.86 -12.69 -16.05
N SER A 154 -9.81 -11.82 -15.71
CA SER A 154 -11.20 -12.08 -16.06
C SER A 154 -11.27 -12.07 -17.59
N THR A 155 -11.32 -13.25 -18.20
CA THR A 155 -11.77 -13.40 -19.57
C THR A 155 -13.21 -12.93 -19.58
N SER A 156 -13.41 -11.62 -19.83
CA SER A 156 -14.70 -11.11 -20.22
C SER A 156 -15.16 -11.98 -21.39
N PRO A 157 -16.35 -12.61 -21.33
CA PRO A 157 -16.84 -13.36 -22.46
C PRO A 157 -16.90 -12.39 -23.64
N SER A 158 -16.01 -12.60 -24.61
CA SER A 158 -16.13 -11.95 -25.91
C SER A 158 -17.58 -12.13 -26.36
N PRO A 159 -18.32 -11.06 -26.73
CA PRO A 159 -19.70 -11.22 -27.17
C PRO A 159 -19.70 -12.24 -28.31
N SER A 160 -20.20 -13.44 -28.01
CA SER A 160 -20.36 -14.50 -28.99
C SER A 160 -21.21 -13.95 -30.12
N GLY A 161 -20.77 -14.23 -31.34
CA GLY A 161 -21.22 -13.57 -32.56
C GLY A 161 -22.74 -13.45 -32.68
N SER A 162 -23.14 -12.37 -33.33
CA SER A 162 -24.49 -12.12 -33.83
C SER A 162 -25.10 -13.41 -34.43
N PRO A 163 -26.35 -13.76 -34.10
CA PRO A 163 -27.03 -14.89 -34.73
C PRO A 163 -27.24 -14.58 -36.21
N SER A 164 -26.68 -15.41 -37.09
CA SER A 164 -27.01 -15.43 -38.51
C SER A 164 -28.18 -16.39 -38.71
N GLU A 165 -29.41 -15.87 -38.70
CA GLU A 165 -30.55 -16.52 -39.38
C GLU A 165 -30.34 -16.33 -40.90
N SER A 166 -30.64 -17.23 -41.84
CA SER A 166 -31.67 -18.28 -41.96
C SER A 166 -31.29 -19.26 -43.12
N PRO A 167 -32.07 -20.34 -43.39
CA PRO A 167 -31.64 -21.58 -44.06
C PRO A 167 -31.92 -21.65 -45.57
N SER A 168 -31.26 -22.57 -46.27
CA SER A 168 -31.78 -23.15 -47.52
C SER A 168 -31.25 -24.57 -47.75
N SER A 169 -32.18 -25.41 -48.18
CA SER A 169 -32.16 -26.87 -48.16
C SER A 169 -31.46 -27.54 -49.35
N SER A 170 -31.10 -28.81 -49.12
CA SER A 170 -31.16 -29.97 -50.05
C SER A 170 -30.04 -30.19 -51.07
N GLY A 171 -29.29 -31.29 -50.86
CA GLY A 171 -28.45 -31.94 -51.87
C GLY A 171 -27.58 -33.07 -51.29
N SER A 172 -27.98 -34.33 -51.48
CA SER A 172 -27.31 -35.60 -51.13
C SER A 172 -27.15 -36.42 -52.45
N PRO A 173 -26.35 -37.51 -52.61
CA PRO A 173 -25.18 -38.09 -51.89
C PRO A 173 -23.96 -38.55 -52.78
N SER A 174 -22.90 -39.07 -52.10
CA SER A 174 -21.92 -40.15 -52.49
C SER A 174 -20.75 -39.90 -53.48
N PRO A 175 -19.68 -40.76 -53.53
CA PRO A 175 -19.04 -41.62 -52.50
C PRO A 175 -17.47 -41.64 -52.50
N SER A 176 -16.91 -42.34 -51.50
CA SER A 176 -15.63 -43.10 -51.40
C SER A 176 -14.30 -42.59 -52.01
N GLY A 177 -13.31 -42.43 -51.12
CA GLY A 177 -11.88 -42.49 -51.44
C GLY A 177 -11.08 -43.00 -50.23
N SER A 178 -10.80 -44.30 -50.21
CA SER A 178 -10.00 -45.00 -49.21
C SER A 178 -8.49 -44.78 -49.40
N SER A 179 -7.76 -45.14 -48.33
CA SER A 179 -6.34 -45.55 -48.24
C SER A 179 -5.30 -44.45 -48.01
N SER A 180 -4.19 -44.62 -47.31
CA SER A 180 -3.63 -45.54 -46.30
C SER A 180 -2.17 -45.06 -46.16
N SER A 181 -1.57 -44.98 -44.96
CA SER A 181 -0.12 -45.15 -44.64
C SER A 181 0.17 -44.52 -43.27
N SER A 182 0.31 -45.25 -42.16
CA SER A 182 1.41 -46.12 -41.70
C SER A 182 2.74 -45.41 -41.43
N GLY A 183 3.18 -45.44 -40.17
CA GLY A 183 4.61 -45.49 -39.81
C GLY A 183 5.08 -44.41 -38.85
N GLY A 184 5.38 -44.79 -37.60
CA GLY A 184 6.07 -43.89 -36.66
C GLY A 184 6.10 -44.39 -35.21
N SER A 185 6.55 -45.64 -35.01
CA SER A 185 6.81 -46.22 -33.69
C SER A 185 8.25 -45.91 -33.28
N SER A 186 8.45 -45.34 -32.09
CA SER A 186 9.72 -45.45 -31.36
C SER A 186 9.52 -45.10 -29.89
N SER A 187 9.28 -46.13 -29.09
CA SER A 187 9.63 -46.19 -27.67
C SER A 187 11.08 -46.69 -27.57
N PRO A 188 11.89 -46.20 -26.61
CA PRO A 188 12.37 -47.17 -25.64
C PRO A 188 12.42 -46.67 -24.18
N SER A 189 12.33 -47.68 -23.30
CA SER A 189 12.52 -47.70 -21.86
C SER A 189 13.82 -47.06 -21.36
N GLY A 190 13.73 -46.41 -20.20
CA GLY A 190 14.85 -46.12 -19.31
C GLY A 190 14.41 -46.31 -17.85
N SER A 191 14.73 -47.47 -17.31
CA SER A 191 14.45 -47.94 -15.96
C SER A 191 15.48 -47.40 -14.96
N ALA A 192 15.03 -46.88 -13.81
CA ALA A 192 15.79 -46.94 -12.54
C ALA A 192 14.84 -46.69 -11.36
N SER A 193 14.54 -47.76 -10.63
CA SER A 193 13.99 -47.80 -9.27
C SER A 193 15.13 -48.14 -8.30
N PRO A 194 14.89 -48.32 -6.98
CA PRO A 194 14.72 -47.33 -5.92
C PRO A 194 15.95 -47.32 -4.98
N SER A 195 15.98 -46.41 -4.00
CA SER A 195 16.84 -46.58 -2.83
C SER A 195 16.03 -46.36 -1.55
N THR A 196 15.83 -47.48 -0.86
CA THR A 196 15.44 -47.63 0.53
C THR A 196 16.67 -47.53 1.44
N GLU A 197 16.60 -46.76 2.51
CA GLU A 197 17.21 -47.03 3.83
C GLU A 197 16.64 -46.00 4.82
N SER A 198 15.76 -46.37 5.75
CA SER A 198 16.06 -47.00 7.07
C SER A 198 17.01 -46.11 7.88
N THR A 199 16.61 -45.43 8.96
CA THR A 199 16.22 -46.06 10.23
C THR A 199 15.76 -45.01 11.27
N PRO A 200 15.00 -45.44 12.29
CA PRO A 200 14.50 -44.63 13.40
C PRO A 200 15.41 -44.70 14.65
N SER A 201 15.07 -43.86 15.64
CA SER A 201 15.39 -43.92 17.09
C SER A 201 16.24 -42.76 17.60
N THR A 202 15.66 -41.93 18.46
CA THR A 202 15.90 -42.06 19.91
C THR A 202 14.86 -41.31 20.72
N THR A 203 14.68 -41.86 21.90
CA THR A 203 13.58 -41.86 22.87
C THR A 203 13.64 -40.63 23.82
N PRO A 204 12.67 -40.49 24.75
CA PRO A 204 12.28 -39.26 25.42
C PRO A 204 12.99 -39.03 26.76
N SER A 205 12.92 -37.79 27.23
CA SER A 205 13.11 -37.35 28.62
C SER A 205 12.66 -35.90 28.70
N THR A 206 12.08 -35.31 29.73
CA THR A 206 11.48 -35.71 31.01
C THR A 206 10.74 -34.45 31.46
N GLY A 207 9.64 -34.61 32.19
CA GLY A 207 8.59 -33.61 32.32
C GLY A 207 8.92 -32.29 33.02
N SER A 208 7.96 -31.38 32.92
CA SER A 208 7.71 -30.38 33.94
C SER A 208 6.22 -30.26 34.19
N THR A 209 5.85 -30.74 35.36
CA THR A 209 4.65 -30.52 36.13
C THR A 209 4.39 -29.02 36.29
N GLY A 210 3.15 -28.55 36.15
CA GLY A 210 2.76 -27.23 36.64
C GLY A 210 1.54 -26.65 35.95
N GLY A 211 0.37 -26.88 36.53
CA GLY A 211 -0.86 -26.24 36.09
C GLY A 211 -0.83 -24.73 36.28
N SER A 212 -1.49 -24.01 35.37
CA SER A 212 -2.18 -22.76 35.72
C SER A 212 -3.21 -22.43 34.65
N SER A 213 -4.47 -22.75 34.97
CA SER A 213 -5.63 -22.13 34.36
C SER A 213 -5.64 -20.65 34.79
N GLY A 214 -4.99 -19.79 34.00
CA GLY A 214 -4.94 -18.34 34.23
C GLY A 214 -5.71 -17.59 33.13
N PRO A 215 -6.64 -16.69 33.47
CA PRO A 215 -7.54 -16.05 32.51
C PRO A 215 -6.81 -15.09 31.56
N LEU A 216 -7.25 -15.12 30.31
CA LEU A 216 -6.88 -14.19 29.23
C LEU A 216 -6.84 -12.73 29.72
N PRO A 217 -5.85 -11.91 29.32
CA PRO A 217 -5.92 -10.48 29.55
C PRO A 217 -7.10 -9.91 28.75
N ARG A 218 -8.12 -9.46 29.48
CA ARG A 218 -9.16 -8.57 28.96
C ARG A 218 -8.55 -7.20 28.69
N THR A 219 -8.13 -6.95 27.45
CA THR A 219 -7.88 -5.58 26.97
C THR A 219 -9.19 -4.96 26.51
N GLY A 220 -10.01 -4.55 27.47
CA GLY A 220 -11.18 -3.72 27.24
C GLY A 220 -10.87 -2.29 27.65
N THR A 221 -10.42 -1.45 26.72
CA THR A 221 -10.46 0.00 26.89
C THR A 221 -11.83 0.49 26.43
N PRO A 222 -12.70 1.00 27.33
CA PRO A 222 -13.94 1.62 26.91
C PRO A 222 -13.61 2.91 26.13
N ILE A 223 -14.12 2.99 24.91
CA ILE A 223 -14.09 4.20 24.09
C ILE A 223 -15.07 5.18 24.75
N GLY A 224 -14.54 6.00 25.66
CA GLY A 224 -15.24 7.13 26.24
C GLY A 224 -15.50 8.19 25.18
N SER A 225 -16.77 8.48 24.98
CA SER A 225 -17.35 9.50 24.12
C SER A 225 -16.65 10.85 24.27
N ILE A 226 -16.03 11.37 23.20
CA ILE A 226 -15.73 12.80 23.07
C ILE A 226 -16.70 13.37 22.03
N VAL A 227 -17.78 13.91 22.58
CA VAL A 227 -18.76 14.75 21.91
C VAL A 227 -18.24 16.19 21.92
N LEU A 228 -18.30 16.82 20.74
CA LEU A 228 -18.36 18.26 20.43
C LEU A 228 -17.80 19.28 21.44
N ALA A 229 -16.81 20.02 20.98
CA ALA A 229 -16.80 21.48 21.12
C ALA A 229 -16.21 22.12 19.86
N GLY A 230 -17.08 22.50 18.92
CA GLY A 230 -16.74 23.38 17.80
C GLY A 230 -16.83 24.85 18.22
N GLY A 231 -16.07 25.72 17.56
CA GLY A 231 -16.35 27.15 17.55
C GLY A 231 -15.14 28.08 17.43
N THR A 232 -15.09 28.81 16.31
CA THR A 232 -14.43 30.11 16.10
C THR A 232 -12.92 30.15 15.77
N MET A 233 -12.56 29.90 14.51
CA MET A 233 -11.26 30.33 13.97
C MET A 233 -11.39 30.86 12.53
N PHE A 234 -12.13 31.95 12.36
CA PHE A 234 -12.12 32.76 11.14
C PHE A 234 -11.78 34.22 11.45
N THR A 235 -10.62 34.45 12.06
CA THR A 235 -10.06 35.81 12.21
C THR A 235 -8.54 35.86 11.99
N ALA A 236 -7.81 34.74 12.14
CA ALA A 236 -6.35 34.70 11.96
C ALA A 236 -5.87 34.63 10.49
N GLY A 237 -6.72 34.18 9.56
CA GLY A 237 -6.36 34.08 8.13
C GLY A 237 -6.24 35.43 7.41
N GLY A 238 -6.99 36.45 7.86
CA GLY A 238 -7.01 37.77 7.22
C GLY A 238 -5.74 38.58 7.41
N ALA A 239 -5.08 38.46 8.58
CA ALA A 239 -3.85 39.20 8.88
C ALA A 239 -2.65 38.67 8.07
N LEU A 240 -2.58 37.37 7.84
CA LEU A 240 -1.54 36.74 6.99
C LEU A 240 -1.73 37.07 5.52
N LEU A 241 -2.98 37.13 5.02
CA LEU A 241 -3.27 37.53 3.65
C LEU A 241 -2.88 39.01 3.41
N LEU A 242 -3.21 39.92 4.34
CA LEU A 242 -2.82 41.33 4.27
C LEU A 242 -1.30 41.53 4.35
N LEU A 243 -0.59 40.79 5.20
CA LEU A 243 0.88 40.85 5.26
C LEU A 243 1.56 40.28 4.01
N SER A 244 0.98 39.25 3.37
CA SER A 244 1.49 38.69 2.12
C SER A 244 1.29 39.65 0.92
N LEU A 245 0.16 40.36 0.87
CA LEU A 245 -0.11 41.36 -0.16
C LEU A 245 0.76 42.63 0.03
N LEU A 246 1.04 43.03 1.27
CA LEU A 246 1.94 44.13 1.58
C LEU A 246 3.41 43.80 1.25
N ARG A 247 3.83 42.53 1.36
CA ARG A 247 5.17 42.09 0.93
C ARG A 247 5.32 42.06 -0.59
N ARG A 248 4.30 41.58 -1.34
CA ARG A 248 4.34 41.57 -2.82
C ARG A 248 4.46 42.95 -3.44
N ARG A 249 3.91 43.99 -2.80
CA ARG A 249 4.03 45.37 -3.29
C ARG A 249 5.44 45.96 -3.13
N ARG A 250 6.27 45.43 -2.24
CA ARG A 250 7.64 45.93 -2.03
C ARG A 250 8.65 45.38 -3.05
N THR A 251 8.34 44.25 -3.69
CA THR A 251 9.17 43.64 -4.74
C THR A 251 8.91 44.19 -6.15
N ALA A 252 7.95 45.10 -6.33
CA ALA A 252 7.66 45.73 -7.62
C ALA A 252 8.26 47.16 -7.76
N GLN A 253 9.09 47.60 -6.80
CA GLN A 253 9.74 48.91 -6.80
C GLN A 253 11.27 48.83 -6.72
N GLN A 254 11.86 47.71 -7.17
CA GLN A 254 13.30 47.62 -7.46
C GLN A 254 13.50 47.24 -8.92
#